data_AF-A0A353NRA2-F1
#
_entry.id   AF-A0A353NRA2-F1
#
_cell.length_a   1.000
_cell.length_b   1.000
_cell.length_c   1.000
_cell.angle_alpha   90.00
_cell.angle_beta   90.00
_cell.angle_gamma   90.00
#
_symmetry.space_group_name_H-M   'P 1'
#
loop_
_entity.id
_entity.type
_entity.pdbx_description
1 polymer ?
#
loop_
_entity_poly.entity_id
_entity_poly.type
_entity_poly.pdbx_seq_one_letter_code
_entity_poly.pdbx_strand_id
1 'polypeptide(L)'
;MEKRSGLGIFLTKRLIKLVTLLVAICIVTFVLLELSPIDPVTAYVGASTKVGAEQRALIAEHWGLNKPPIERFMAWFTSIIRGDWGTSMIYRRPVLEVIGQKFLSSLALMAVAWTLSGVLGFVLGIIAGVYEGKAVDKVIRAYCHILISTPSFWLGILFIMLF
;
A
#
# COMPACT_ATOMS: atom_id res chain seq x y z
N MET A 1 -30.19 9.68 27.04
CA MET A 1 -30.21 9.57 25.57
C MET A 1 -29.05 10.35 24.90
N GLU A 2 -27.86 10.43 25.52
CA GLU A 2 -26.81 11.40 25.14
C GLU A 2 -25.61 10.78 24.38
N LYS A 3 -25.54 9.46 24.24
CA LYS A 3 -24.38 8.76 23.64
C LYS A 3 -24.36 8.68 22.09
N ARG A 4 -25.45 9.05 21.40
CA ARG A 4 -25.55 8.90 19.93
C ARG A 4 -24.87 10.02 19.12
N SER A 5 -24.75 11.24 19.66
CA SER A 5 -24.10 12.36 18.95
C SER A 5 -22.59 12.18 18.82
N GLY A 6 -21.94 11.59 19.83
CA GLY A 6 -20.49 11.35 19.84
C GLY A 6 -20.01 10.35 18.78
N LEU A 7 -20.80 9.28 18.53
CA LEU A 7 -20.44 8.26 17.54
C LEU A 7 -20.51 8.81 16.10
N GLY A 8 -21.57 9.57 15.78
CA GLY A 8 -21.72 10.20 14.46
C GLY A 8 -20.59 11.18 14.18
N ILE A 9 -20.28 12.06 15.12
CA ILE A 9 -19.17 13.03 14.99
C ILE A 9 -17.82 12.30 14.84
N PHE A 10 -17.60 11.22 15.59
CA PHE A 10 -16.38 10.42 15.48
C PHE A 10 -16.23 9.75 14.10
N LEU A 11 -17.29 9.10 13.61
CA LEU A 11 -17.30 8.45 12.30
C LEU A 11 -17.09 9.47 11.18
N THR A 12 -17.78 10.62 11.22
CA THR A 12 -17.62 11.69 10.23
C THR A 12 -16.19 12.24 10.23
N LYS A 13 -15.60 12.52 11.40
CA LYS A 13 -14.20 12.96 11.49
C LYS A 13 -13.24 11.94 10.88
N ARG A 14 -13.49 10.64 11.07
CA ARG A 14 -12.65 9.56 10.53
C ARG A 14 -12.83 9.41 9.02
N LEU A 15 -14.06 9.54 8.52
CA LEU A 15 -14.36 9.51 7.09
C LEU A 15 -13.70 10.69 6.37
N ILE A 16 -13.80 11.91 6.92
CA ILE A 16 -13.13 13.09 6.38
C ILE A 16 -11.61 12.86 6.31
N LYS A 17 -10.99 12.39 7.40
CA LYS A 17 -9.55 12.06 7.41
C LYS A 17 -9.17 11.06 6.33
N LEU A 18 -9.97 9.99 6.17
CA LEU A 18 -9.73 8.95 5.17
C LEU A 18 -9.85 9.50 3.75
N VAL A 19 -10.92 10.25 3.46
CA VAL A 19 -11.14 10.85 2.15
C VAL A 19 -10.04 11.86 1.83
N THR A 20 -9.70 12.77 2.76
CA THR A 20 -8.60 13.72 2.57
C THR A 20 -7.27 13.02 2.33
N LEU A 21 -6.97 11.95 3.08
CA LEU A 21 -5.76 11.17 2.87
C LEU A 21 -5.74 10.51 1.48
N LEU A 22 -6.83 9.88 1.06
CA LEU A 22 -6.92 9.27 -0.27
C LEU A 22 -6.74 10.29 -1.39
N VAL A 23 -7.41 11.44 -1.29
CA VAL A 23 -7.27 12.54 -2.27
C VAL A 23 -5.82 13.05 -2.30
N ALA A 24 -5.21 13.27 -1.13
CA ALA A 24 -3.82 13.69 -1.04
C ALA A 24 -2.87 12.66 -1.68
N ILE A 25 -3.06 11.37 -1.41
CA ILE A 25 -2.27 10.30 -2.03
C ILE A 25 -2.46 10.30 -3.56
N CYS A 26 -3.69 10.42 -4.06
CA CYS A 26 -3.94 10.46 -5.51
C CYS A 26 -3.21 11.62 -6.18
N ILE A 27 -3.27 12.82 -5.59
CA ILE A 27 -2.59 14.02 -6.11
C ILE A 27 -1.08 13.84 -6.03
N VAL A 28 -0.55 13.44 -4.88
CA VAL A 28 0.91 13.26 -4.69
C VAL A 28 1.45 12.20 -5.63
N THR A 29 0.79 11.04 -5.74
CA THR A 29 1.20 9.99 -6.67
C THR A 29 1.13 10.47 -8.12
N PHE A 30 0.10 11.20 -8.52
CA PHE A 30 0.01 11.76 -9.87
C PHE A 30 1.14 12.75 -10.15
N VAL A 31 1.42 13.67 -9.22
CA VAL A 31 2.53 14.63 -9.33
C VAL A 31 3.88 13.92 -9.40
N LEU A 32 4.11 12.89 -8.58
CA LEU A 32 5.34 12.10 -8.63
C LEU A 32 5.50 11.34 -9.94
N LEU A 33 4.40 10.84 -10.52
CA LEU A 33 4.42 10.19 -11.84
C LEU A 33 4.71 11.20 -12.96
N GLU A 34 4.18 12.41 -12.87
CA GLU A 34 4.42 13.47 -13.87
C GLU A 34 5.83 14.06 -13.78
N LEU A 35 6.37 14.19 -12.56
CA LEU A 35 7.76 14.64 -12.33
C LEU A 35 8.78 13.52 -12.52
N SER A 36 8.33 12.29 -12.75
CA SER A 36 9.21 11.13 -12.95
C SER A 36 10.04 11.33 -14.22
N PRO A 37 11.37 11.14 -14.17
CA PRO A 37 12.22 11.15 -15.37
C PRO A 37 12.03 9.89 -16.23
N ILE A 38 11.27 8.91 -15.74
CA ILE A 38 11.04 7.63 -16.42
C ILE A 38 9.78 7.76 -17.30
N ASP A 39 9.96 7.61 -18.62
CA ASP A 39 8.85 7.54 -19.57
C ASP A 39 7.94 6.33 -19.27
N PRO A 40 6.63 6.53 -19.02
CA PRO A 40 5.72 5.45 -18.66
C PRO A 40 5.56 4.40 -19.76
N VAL A 41 5.68 4.75 -21.04
CA VAL A 41 5.62 3.78 -22.14
C VAL A 41 6.85 2.88 -22.10
N THR A 42 8.03 3.47 -21.91
CA THR A 42 9.28 2.73 -21.75
C THR A 42 9.27 1.84 -20.50
N ALA A 43 8.76 2.34 -19.36
CA ALA A 43 8.59 1.54 -18.15
C ALA A 43 7.67 0.33 -18.36
N TYR A 44 6.62 0.50 -19.17
CA TYR A 44 5.67 -0.57 -19.49
C TYR A 44 6.23 -1.62 -20.45
N VAL A 45 6.85 -1.16 -21.54
CA VAL A 45 7.45 -2.03 -22.56
C VAL A 45 8.72 -2.72 -22.03
N GLY A 46 9.36 -2.13 -21.03
CA GLY A 46 10.62 -2.58 -20.47
C GLY A 46 11.75 -2.55 -21.51
N ALA A 47 12.72 -3.45 -21.36
CA ALA A 47 13.84 -3.60 -22.29
C ALA A 47 13.45 -4.29 -23.62
N SER A 48 12.16 -4.42 -23.94
CA SER A 48 11.71 -5.10 -25.15
C SER A 48 12.04 -4.29 -26.41
N THR A 49 12.94 -4.83 -27.23
CA THR A 49 13.32 -4.28 -28.54
C THR A 49 12.27 -4.53 -29.64
N LYS A 50 11.25 -5.36 -29.35
CA LYS A 50 10.21 -5.74 -30.31
C LYS A 50 9.14 -4.66 -30.52
N VAL A 51 9.11 -3.62 -29.69
CA VAL A 51 8.15 -2.52 -29.79
C VAL A 51 8.86 -1.32 -30.43
N GLY A 52 8.55 -1.08 -31.71
CA GLY A 52 9.08 0.04 -32.48
C GLY A 52 8.55 1.40 -32.01
N ALA A 53 9.14 2.48 -32.51
CA ALA A 53 8.77 3.85 -32.13
C ALA A 53 7.30 4.18 -32.43
N GLU A 54 6.78 3.72 -33.56
CA GLU A 54 5.38 3.91 -33.95
C GLU A 54 4.41 3.25 -32.96
N GLN A 55 4.68 2.01 -32.57
CA GLN A 55 3.87 1.30 -31.58
C GLN A 55 3.90 1.97 -30.20
N ARG A 56 5.05 2.57 -29.82
CA ARG A 56 5.15 3.35 -28.58
C ARG A 56 4.31 4.63 -28.64
N ALA A 57 4.30 5.32 -29.78
CA ALA A 57 3.46 6.52 -29.97
C ALA A 57 1.96 6.17 -29.87
N LEU A 58 1.54 5.04 -30.45
CA LEU A 58 0.16 4.56 -30.33
C LEU A 58 -0.22 4.25 -28.87
N ILE A 59 0.70 3.65 -28.09
CA ILE A 59 0.47 3.41 -26.65
C ILE A 59 0.34 4.74 -25.89
N ALA A 60 1.23 5.71 -26.17
CA ALA A 60 1.20 7.02 -25.53
C ALA A 60 -0.11 7.77 -25.80
N GLU A 61 -0.58 7.73 -27.05
CA GLU A 61 -1.84 8.33 -27.44
C GLU A 61 -3.03 7.63 -26.79
N HIS A 62 -3.04 6.29 -26.80
CA HIS A 62 -4.10 5.50 -26.15
C HIS A 62 -4.21 5.78 -24.64
N TRP A 63 -3.09 6.04 -23.97
CA TRP A 63 -3.05 6.42 -22.55
C TRP A 63 -3.27 7.91 -22.30
N GLY A 64 -3.47 8.69 -23.36
CA GLY A 64 -3.70 10.12 -23.28
C GLY A 64 -2.49 10.91 -22.78
N LEU A 65 -1.26 10.39 -22.91
CA LEU A 65 -0.03 11.07 -22.50
C LEU A 65 0.21 12.37 -23.29
N ASN A 66 -0.43 12.53 -24.44
CA ASN A 66 -0.38 13.73 -25.27
C ASN A 66 -1.24 14.90 -24.72
N LYS A 67 -2.07 14.65 -23.69
CA LYS A 67 -2.97 15.66 -23.10
C LYS A 67 -2.30 16.38 -21.92
N PRO A 68 -2.70 17.63 -21.62
CA PRO A 68 -2.23 18.33 -20.43
C PRO A 68 -2.43 17.51 -19.14
N PRO A 69 -1.49 17.54 -18.18
CA PRO A 69 -1.56 16.69 -16.99
C PRO A 69 -2.83 16.89 -16.16
N ILE A 70 -3.28 18.14 -16.04
CA ILE A 70 -4.51 18.48 -15.31
C ILE A 70 -5.73 17.83 -15.97
N GLU A 71 -5.82 17.84 -17.30
CA GLU A 71 -6.93 17.19 -18.02
C GLU A 71 -6.92 15.68 -17.82
N ARG A 72 -5.75 15.06 -17.86
CA ARG A 72 -5.58 13.61 -17.61
C ARG A 72 -6.03 13.25 -16.19
N PHE A 73 -5.58 14.00 -15.19
CA PHE A 73 -5.97 13.77 -13.81
C PHE A 73 -7.48 13.94 -13.60
N MET A 74 -8.06 15.04 -14.11
CA MET A 74 -9.50 15.31 -13.95
C MET A 74 -10.38 14.30 -14.68
N ALA A 75 -9.97 13.85 -15.87
CA ALA A 75 -10.66 12.78 -16.59
C ALA A 75 -10.65 11.47 -15.77
N TRP A 76 -9.47 11.05 -15.29
CA TRP A 76 -9.32 9.86 -14.46
C TRP A 76 -10.13 9.94 -13.15
N PHE A 77 -10.05 11.08 -12.46
CA PHE A 77 -10.73 11.30 -11.19
C PHE A 77 -12.26 11.28 -11.35
N THR A 78 -12.76 11.90 -12.43
CA THR A 78 -14.20 11.90 -12.74
C THR A 78 -14.70 10.51 -13.08
N SER A 79 -13.93 9.70 -13.84
CA SER A 79 -14.28 8.31 -14.14
C SER A 79 -14.42 7.49 -12.85
N ILE A 80 -13.46 7.60 -11.92
CA ILE A 80 -13.50 6.89 -10.64
C ILE A 80 -14.73 7.26 -9.82
N ILE A 81 -15.04 8.56 -9.70
CA ILE A 81 -16.23 9.02 -8.95
C ILE A 81 -17.52 8.50 -9.59
N ARG A 82 -17.56 8.33 -10.92
CA ARG A 82 -18.69 7.73 -11.64
C ARG A 82 -18.73 6.20 -11.55
N GLY A 83 -17.78 5.58 -10.85
CA GLY A 83 -17.69 4.14 -10.69
C GLY A 83 -16.97 3.41 -11.83
N ASP A 84 -16.40 4.14 -12.79
CA ASP A 84 -15.53 3.58 -13.82
C ASP A 84 -14.07 3.63 -13.37
N TRP A 85 -13.58 2.50 -12.87
CA TRP A 85 -12.19 2.33 -12.44
C TRP A 85 -11.27 1.93 -13.60
N GLY A 86 -11.83 1.62 -14.76
CA GLY A 86 -11.09 1.18 -15.94
C GLY A 86 -10.39 -0.17 -15.80
N THR A 87 -9.43 -0.37 -16.70
CA THR A 87 -8.61 -1.59 -16.81
C THR A 87 -7.16 -1.26 -16.46
N SER A 88 -6.51 -2.14 -15.69
CA SER A 88 -5.09 -2.01 -15.38
C SER A 88 -4.25 -2.14 -16.65
N MET A 89 -3.42 -1.15 -16.93
CA MET A 89 -2.48 -1.16 -18.07
C MET A 89 -1.44 -2.29 -17.96
N ILE A 90 -1.02 -2.61 -16.73
CA ILE A 90 -0.02 -3.64 -16.43
C ILE A 90 -0.64 -5.04 -16.47
N TYR A 91 -1.72 -5.25 -15.71
CA TYR A 91 -2.32 -6.58 -15.54
C TYR A 91 -3.34 -6.93 -16.63
N ARG A 92 -3.77 -5.98 -17.45
CA ARG A 92 -4.80 -6.13 -18.50
C ARG A 92 -6.11 -6.74 -17.97
N ARG A 93 -6.51 -6.32 -16.75
CA ARG A 93 -7.71 -6.76 -16.04
C ARG A 93 -8.40 -5.57 -15.37
N PRO A 94 -9.71 -5.64 -15.06
CA PRO A 94 -10.41 -4.59 -14.34
C PRO A 94 -9.66 -4.20 -13.05
N VAL A 95 -9.53 -2.89 -12.80
CA VAL A 95 -8.74 -2.39 -11.65
C VAL A 95 -9.29 -2.91 -10.32
N LEU A 96 -10.62 -3.02 -10.19
CA LEU A 96 -11.26 -3.55 -8.98
C LEU A 96 -10.91 -5.01 -8.70
N GLU A 97 -10.74 -5.84 -9.73
CA GLU A 97 -10.30 -7.24 -9.54
C GLU A 97 -8.86 -7.29 -9.02
N VAL A 98 -7.98 -6.47 -9.59
CA VAL A 98 -6.58 -6.37 -9.15
C VAL A 98 -6.50 -5.89 -7.71
N ILE A 99 -7.24 -4.83 -7.36
CA ILE A 99 -7.32 -4.32 -5.99
C ILE A 99 -7.87 -5.40 -5.05
N GLY A 100 -8.95 -6.08 -5.42
CA GLY A 100 -9.57 -7.14 -4.61
C GLY A 100 -8.61 -8.30 -4.35
N GLN A 101 -7.90 -8.76 -5.36
CA GLN A 101 -6.91 -9.83 -5.23
C GLN A 101 -5.77 -9.41 -4.28
N LYS A 102 -5.20 -8.22 -4.48
CA LYS A 102 -4.10 -7.72 -3.64
C LYS A 102 -4.57 -7.44 -2.21
N PHE A 103 -5.78 -6.93 -2.03
CA PHE A 103 -6.39 -6.72 -0.73
C PHE A 103 -6.55 -8.04 0.02
N LEU A 104 -7.03 -9.10 -0.63
CA LEU A 104 -7.19 -10.41 0.00
C LEU A 104 -5.84 -11.02 0.40
N SER A 105 -4.81 -10.88 -0.43
CA SER A 105 -3.44 -11.30 -0.08
C SER A 105 -2.91 -10.52 1.13
N SER A 106 -3.06 -9.20 1.16
CA SER A 106 -2.65 -8.36 2.29
C SER A 106 -3.42 -8.71 3.57
N LEU A 107 -4.72 -8.98 3.46
CA LEU A 107 -5.55 -9.38 4.59
C LEU A 107 -5.11 -10.73 5.16
N ALA A 108 -4.83 -11.71 4.29
CA ALA A 108 -4.32 -13.02 4.71
C ALA A 108 -2.96 -12.89 5.42
N LEU A 109 -2.02 -12.13 4.83
CA LEU A 109 -0.71 -11.86 5.45
C LEU A 109 -0.86 -11.16 6.81
N MET A 110 -1.70 -10.14 6.88
CA MET A 110 -1.96 -9.41 8.13
C MET A 110 -2.58 -10.31 9.19
N ALA A 111 -3.55 -11.16 8.83
CA ALA A 111 -4.21 -12.08 9.75
C ALA A 111 -3.22 -13.11 10.33
N VAL A 112 -2.37 -13.69 9.48
CA VAL A 112 -1.32 -14.63 9.91
C VAL A 112 -0.31 -13.92 10.81
N ALA A 113 0.21 -12.77 10.39
CA ALA A 113 1.19 -12.02 11.17
C ALA A 113 0.62 -11.59 12.52
N TRP A 114 -0.61 -11.05 12.56
CA TRP A 114 -1.28 -10.62 13.79
C TRP A 114 -1.54 -11.79 14.74
N THR A 115 -1.99 -12.93 14.21
CA THR A 115 -2.26 -14.13 15.03
C THR A 115 -0.96 -14.67 15.61
N LEU A 116 0.09 -14.87 14.79
CA LEU A 116 1.36 -15.39 15.26
C LEU A 116 2.03 -14.45 16.26
N SER A 117 2.12 -13.15 15.94
CA SER A 117 2.70 -12.15 16.85
C SER A 117 1.89 -12.00 18.13
N GLY A 118 0.57 -12.04 18.05
CA GLY A 118 -0.32 -11.99 19.21
C GLY A 118 -0.11 -13.17 20.13
N VAL A 119 -0.11 -14.40 19.60
CA VAL A 119 0.10 -15.63 20.39
C VAL A 119 1.51 -15.66 20.97
N LEU A 120 2.55 -15.46 20.15
CA LEU A 120 3.95 -15.51 20.59
C LEU A 120 4.24 -14.39 21.61
N GLY A 121 3.80 -13.17 21.32
CA GLY A 121 3.99 -12.02 22.20
C GLY A 121 3.28 -12.20 23.53
N PHE A 122 2.06 -12.75 23.52
CA PHE A 122 1.31 -13.04 24.74
C PHE A 122 2.00 -14.12 25.59
N VAL A 123 2.44 -15.23 24.99
CA VAL A 123 3.15 -16.31 25.69
C VAL A 123 4.47 -15.81 26.28
N LEU A 124 5.30 -15.11 25.47
CA LEU A 124 6.56 -14.54 25.94
C LEU A 124 6.33 -13.51 27.05
N GLY A 125 5.26 -12.71 26.96
CA GLY A 125 4.87 -11.76 28.00
C GLY A 125 4.52 -12.43 29.33
N ILE A 126 3.75 -13.53 29.29
CA ILE A 126 3.45 -14.32 30.51
C ILE A 126 4.74 -14.88 31.10
N ILE A 127 5.60 -15.50 30.29
CA ILE A 127 6.87 -16.08 30.75
C ILE A 127 7.75 -15.00 31.39
N ALA A 128 7.92 -13.85 30.74
CA ALA A 128 8.70 -12.75 31.28
C ALA A 128 8.13 -12.25 32.63
N GLY A 129 6.80 -12.15 32.76
CA GLY A 129 6.14 -11.75 34.00
C GLY A 129 6.29 -12.76 35.14
N VAL A 130 6.20 -14.06 34.87
CA VAL A 130 6.37 -15.11 35.88
C VAL A 130 7.83 -15.20 36.37
N TYR A 131 8.80 -14.95 35.48
CA TYR A 131 10.23 -15.01 35.77
C TYR A 131 10.86 -13.62 35.96
N GLU A 132 10.07 -12.65 36.46
CA GLU A 132 10.49 -11.26 36.60
C GLU A 132 11.86 -11.11 37.27
N GLY A 133 12.74 -10.31 36.66
CA GLY A 133 14.09 -10.02 37.17
C GLY A 133 15.13 -11.14 36.96
N LYS A 134 14.70 -12.35 36.55
CA LYS A 134 15.61 -13.47 36.25
C LYS A 134 16.20 -13.36 34.85
N ALA A 135 17.16 -14.24 34.53
CA ALA A 135 17.82 -14.25 33.23
C ALA A 135 16.85 -14.44 32.05
N VAL A 136 15.80 -15.25 32.22
CA VAL A 136 14.78 -15.50 31.18
C VAL A 136 14.05 -14.21 30.80
N ASP A 137 13.58 -13.44 31.79
CA ASP A 137 12.95 -12.13 31.56
C ASP A 137 13.91 -11.17 30.84
N LYS A 138 15.16 -11.08 31.30
CA LYS A 138 16.19 -10.22 30.66
C LYS A 138 16.43 -10.57 29.20
N VAL A 139 16.50 -11.86 28.86
CA VAL A 139 16.69 -12.33 27.47
C VAL A 139 15.46 -11.99 26.62
N ILE A 140 14.25 -12.24 27.12
CA ILE A 140 13.00 -11.92 26.39
C ILE A 140 12.91 -10.41 26.14
N ARG A 141 13.18 -9.58 27.16
CA ARG A 141 13.20 -8.12 27.02
C ARG A 141 14.24 -7.65 26.00
N ALA A 142 15.46 -8.18 26.07
CA ALA A 142 16.52 -7.83 25.12
C ALA A 142 16.10 -8.17 23.68
N TYR A 143 15.54 -9.36 23.45
CA TYR A 143 15.00 -9.76 22.15
C TYR A 143 13.90 -8.80 21.66
N CYS A 144 12.91 -8.48 22.50
CA CYS A 144 11.85 -7.52 22.16
C CYS A 144 12.41 -6.13 21.82
N HIS A 145 13.40 -5.65 22.58
CA HIS A 145 14.04 -4.35 22.32
C HIS A 145 14.81 -4.32 21.00
N ILE A 146 15.52 -5.40 20.67
CA ILE A 146 16.22 -5.52 19.39
C ILE A 146 15.20 -5.45 18.25
N LEU A 147 14.13 -6.25 18.30
CA LEU A 147 13.11 -6.26 17.26
C LEU A 147 12.43 -4.90 17.08
N ILE A 148 12.04 -4.24 18.17
CA ILE A 148 11.33 -2.94 18.10
C ILE A 148 12.23 -1.81 17.60
N SER A 149 13.53 -1.89 17.88
CA SER A 149 14.53 -0.91 17.45
C SER A 149 15.00 -1.14 16.01
N THR A 150 14.74 -2.33 15.47
CA THR A 150 15.20 -2.69 14.13
C THR A 150 14.21 -2.19 13.08
N PRO A 151 14.66 -1.44 12.05
CA PRO A 151 13.78 -1.02 10.97
C PRO A 151 13.17 -2.21 10.24
N SER A 152 11.84 -2.18 10.05
CA SER A 152 11.12 -3.29 9.41
C SER A 152 11.58 -3.58 7.97
N PHE A 153 11.94 -2.54 7.21
CA PHE A 153 12.46 -2.71 5.85
C PHE A 153 13.80 -3.48 5.84
N TRP A 154 14.65 -3.26 6.85
CA TRP A 154 15.95 -3.93 6.96
C TRP A 154 15.78 -5.41 7.27
N LEU A 155 14.87 -5.76 8.19
CA LEU A 155 14.49 -7.16 8.44
C LEU A 155 13.91 -7.81 7.17
N GLY A 156 13.08 -7.07 6.42
CA GLY A 156 12.55 -7.54 5.15
C GLY A 156 13.66 -7.91 4.15
N ILE A 157 14.68 -7.06 4.01
CA ILE A 157 15.83 -7.34 3.14
C ILE A 157 16.61 -8.56 3.62
N LEU A 158 16.86 -8.70 4.93
CA LEU A 158 17.56 -9.87 5.46
C LEU A 158 16.80 -11.17 5.19
N PHE A 159 15.47 -11.17 5.32
CA PHE A 159 14.67 -12.35 4.99
C PHE A 159 14.73 -12.70 3.50
N ILE A 160 14.72 -11.69 2.62
CA ILE A 160 14.90 -11.92 1.17
C ILE A 160 16.30 -12.49 0.86
N MET A 161 17.33 -12.13 1.63
CA MET A 161 18.67 -12.69 1.43
C MET A 161 18.79 -14.15 1.92
N LEU A 162 18.05 -14.50 2.97
CA LEU A 162 18.14 -15.80 3.63
C LEU A 162 17.28 -16.87 2.98
N PHE A 163 16.11 -16.49 2.43
CA PHE A 163 15.10 -17.37 1.83
C PHE A 163 14.90 -17.04 0.35
#